data_AF-A0A9J5ZGX7-F1
#
_entry.id   AF-A0A9J5ZGX7-F1
#
_cell.length_a   1.000
_cell.length_b   1.000
_cell.length_c   1.000
_cell.angle_alpha   90.00
_cell.angle_beta   90.00
_cell.angle_gamma   90.00
#
_symmetry.space_group_name_H-M   'P 1'
#
loop_
_entity.id
_entity.type
_entity.pdbx_description
1 polymer ?
#
loop_
_entity_poly.entity_id
_entity_poly.type
_entity_poly.pdbx_seq_one_letter_code
_entity_poly.pdbx_strand_id
1 'polypeptide(L)' 'MKENNNIPEILTGVGSGACCVTALIEGKEIIILNLGDCRVVLCRNGVAEALTRDHRAERED' A
#
# COMPACT_ATOMS: atom_id res chain seq x y z
N MET A 1 -20.93 -2.36 44.18
CA MET A 1 -21.97 -2.20 43.15
C MET A 1 -21.35 -2.62 41.83
N LYS A 2 -21.89 -3.63 41.16
CA LYS A 2 -21.49 -3.95 39.79
C LYS A 2 -22.30 -3.04 38.88
N GLU A 3 -21.64 -2.19 38.11
CA GLU A 3 -22.27 -1.50 37.00
C GLU A 3 -22.02 -2.35 35.75
N ASN A 4 -23.11 -2.58 35.02
CA ASN A 4 -23.26 -3.68 34.10
C ASN A 4 -22.80 -3.19 32.72
N ASN A 5 -21.64 -3.65 32.26
CA ASN A 5 -21.07 -3.31 30.96
C ASN A 5 -21.77 -4.02 29.79
N ASN A 6 -23.09 -3.86 29.66
CA ASN A 6 -23.83 -4.25 28.46
C ASN A 6 -23.84 -3.09 27.44
N ILE A 7 -22.66 -2.60 27.09
CA ILE A 7 -22.51 -1.84 25.86
C ILE A 7 -22.43 -2.92 24.77
N PRO A 8 -23.41 -3.03 23.85
CA PRO A 8 -23.21 -3.89 22.69
C PRO A 8 -21.95 -3.37 22.00
N GLU A 9 -21.00 -4.27 21.78
CA GLU A 9 -19.75 -4.03 21.07
C GLU A 9 -20.07 -3.64 19.61
N ILE A 10 -20.67 -2.48 19.41
CA ILE A 10 -20.94 -1.90 18.10
C ILE A 10 -19.60 -1.36 17.64
N LEU A 11 -18.83 -2.23 16.98
CA LEU A 11 -17.64 -1.93 16.19
C LEU A 11 -16.78 -0.81 16.78
N THR A 12 -15.98 -1.10 17.80
CA THR A 12 -14.74 -0.33 17.99
C THR A 12 -13.94 -0.54 16.70
N GLY A 13 -13.93 0.47 15.83
CA GLY A 13 -13.59 0.37 14.42
C GLY A 13 -12.44 -0.60 14.16
N VAL A 14 -12.70 -1.62 13.33
CA VAL A 14 -11.66 -2.55 12.88
C VAL A 14 -10.55 -1.71 12.26
N GLY A 15 -9.37 -1.73 12.86
CA GLY A 15 -8.21 -1.03 12.32
C GLY A 15 -8.00 -1.47 10.87
N SER A 16 -7.96 -0.51 9.96
CA SER A 16 -7.75 -0.77 8.53
C SER A 16 -6.58 0.07 8.01
N GLY A 17 -6.02 -0.38 6.89
CA GLY A 17 -4.95 0.30 6.18
C GLY A 17 -5.09 0.03 4.69
N ALA A 18 -4.40 0.82 3.88
CA ALA A 18 -4.34 0.64 2.44
C ALA A 18 -2.90 0.84 1.96
N CYS A 19 -2.48 0.00 1.02
CA CYS A 19 -1.30 0.26 0.21
C CYS A 19 -1.73 1.07 -1.03
N CYS A 20 -0.82 1.87 -1.57
CA CYS A 20 -1.09 2.70 -2.73
C CYS A 20 0.15 2.79 -3.61
N VAL A 21 -0.08 2.84 -4.92
CA VAL A 21 0.95 3.18 -5.89
C VAL A 21 0.36 4.13 -6.92
N THR A 22 1.10 5.18 -7.26
CA THR A 22 0.68 6.21 -8.20
C THR A 22 1.74 6.38 -9.28
N ALA A 23 1.30 6.44 -10.54
CA ALA A 23 2.13 6.77 -11.67
C ALA A 23 1.68 8.11 -12.27
N LEU A 24 2.57 9.09 -12.29
CA LEU A 24 2.39 10.32 -13.06
C LEU A 24 3.14 10.19 -14.38
N ILE A 25 2.42 10.34 -15.50
CA ILE A 25 2.99 10.26 -16.84
C ILE A 25 2.92 11.66 -17.44
N GLU A 26 4.09 12.22 -17.78
CA GLU A 26 4.20 13.53 -18.41
C GLU A 26 5.17 13.45 -19.60
N GLY A 27 4.62 13.54 -20.81
CA GLY A 27 5.42 13.42 -22.04
C GLY A 27 6.10 12.05 -22.16
N LYS A 28 7.43 12.03 -22.00
CA LYS A 28 8.26 10.81 -22.07
C LYS A 28 8.75 10.33 -20.71
N GLU A 29 8.37 11.02 -19.63
CA GLU A 29 8.76 10.71 -18.27
C GLU A 29 7.64 9.98 -17.53
N ILE A 30 8.03 9.09 -16.61
CA ILE A 30 7.13 8.44 -15.67
C ILE A 30 7.70 8.58 -14.26
N ILE A 31 6.91 9.14 -13.35
CA ILE A 31 7.26 9.26 -11.94
C ILE A 31 6.38 8.28 -11.16
N ILE A 32 7.01 7.40 -10.39
CA ILE A 32 6.32 6.40 -9.59
C ILE A 32 6.46 6.72 -8.10
N LEU A 33 5.33 6.71 -7.40
CA LEU A 33 5.26 6.84 -5.94
C LEU A 33 4.67 5.55 -5.38
N ASN A 34 5.42 4.82 -4.56
CA ASN A 34 4.98 3.57 -3.95
C ASN A 34 4.89 3.72 -2.42
N LEU A 35 3.77 3.28 -1.85
CA LEU A 35 3.57 3.20 -0.40
C LEU A 35 2.97 1.85 -0.04
N GLY A 36 3.82 0.95 0.45
CA GLY A 36 3.43 -0.39 0.88
C GLY A 36 4.03 -1.47 -0.03
N ASP A 37 3.38 -2.62 -0.06
CA ASP A 37 3.81 -3.80 -0.80
C ASP A 37 3.28 -3.85 -2.25
N CYS A 38 2.70 -2.76 -2.75
CA CYS A 38 2.37 -2.61 -4.16
C CYS A 38 3.63 -2.66 -5.04
N ARG A 39 3.43 -2.96 -6.33
CA ARG A 39 4.52 -3.04 -7.31
C ARG A 39 4.12 -2.46 -8.66
N VAL A 40 5.02 -1.65 -9.24
CA VAL A 40 4.97 -1.24 -10.65
C VAL A 40 5.97 -2.02 -11.46
N VAL A 41 5.48 -2.57 -12.58
CA VAL A 41 6.30 -3.23 -13.59
C VAL A 41 6.06 -2.55 -14.93
N LEU A 42 7.13 -2.12 -15.59
CA LEU A 42 7.08 -1.57 -16.94
C LEU A 42 7.54 -2.63 -17.94
N CYS A 43 6.75 -2.87 -18.96
CA CYS A 43 7.11 -3.75 -20.06
C CYS A 43 7.53 -2.93 -21.29
N ARG A 44 8.73 -3.19 -21.83
CA ARG A 44 9.20 -2.58 -23.07
C ARG A 44 9.98 -3.61 -23.88
N ASN A 45 9.66 -3.74 -25.17
CA ASN A 45 10.29 -4.71 -26.09
C ASN A 45 10.27 -6.17 -25.59
N GLY A 46 9.18 -6.57 -24.90
CA GLY A 46 9.03 -7.91 -24.36
C GLY A 46 9.79 -8.18 -23.07
N VAL A 47 10.48 -7.18 -22.49
CA VAL A 47 11.16 -7.27 -21.20
C VAL A 47 10.32 -6.57 -20.13
N ALA A 48 10.05 -7.27 -19.02
CA ALA A 48 9.34 -6.72 -17.87
C ALA A 48 10.34 -6.33 -16.78
N GLU A 49 10.33 -5.05 -16.38
CA GLU A 49 11.23 -4.49 -15.39
C GLU A 49 10.44 -3.91 -14.22
N ALA A 50 10.82 -4.26 -12.98
CA ALA A 50 10.22 -3.67 -11.79
C ALA A 50 10.77 -2.26 -11.58
N LEU A 51 9.88 -1.26 -11.54
CA LEU A 51 10.24 0.14 -11.29
C LEU A 51 10.19 0.51 -9.80
N THR A 52 9.58 -0.33 -8.99
CA THR A 52 9.46 -0.13 -7.55
C THR A 52 10.00 -1.32 -6.78
N ARG A 53 10.27 -1.05 -5.51
CA ARG A 53 10.76 -1.98 -4.52
C ARG A 53 9.69 -2.05 -3.43
N ASP A 54 9.03 -3.20 -3.26
CA ASP A 54 7.95 -3.37 -2.26
C ASP A 54 8.45 -2.99 -0.86
N HIS A 55 7.69 -2.19 -0.12
CA HIS A 55 8.00 -1.94 1.29
C HIS A 55 7.57 -3.16 2.11
N ARG A 56 8.56 -3.86 2.65
CA ARG A 56 8.36 -5.04 3.51
C ARG A 56 9.16 -4.88 4.79
N ALA A 57 8.71 -5.51 5.87
CA ALA A 57 9.30 -5.36 7.20
C ALA A 57 10.74 -5.92 7.29
N GLU A 58 11.10 -6.86 6.42
CA GLU A 58 12.42 -7.50 6.41
C GLU A 58 13.50 -6.67 5.69
N ARG A 59 13.14 -5.48 5.19
CA ARG A 59 14.08 -4.60 4.51
C ARG A 59 15.01 -3.91 5.50
N GLU A 60 16.28 -3.85 5.13
CA GLU A 60 17.33 -3.17 5.89
C GLU A 60 17.62 -1.74 5.38
N ASP A 61 17.14 -1.40 4.18
CA ASP A 61 17.29 -0.07 3.57
C ASP A 61 16.34 0.98 4.15
#